data_AF-A0A914PKE5-F1
#
_entry.id   AF-A0A914PKE5-F1
#
_cell.length_a   1.000
_cell.length_b   1.000
_cell.length_c   1.000
_cell.angle_alpha   90.00
_cell.angle_beta   90.00
_cell.angle_gamma   90.00
#
_symmetry.space_group_name_H-M   'P 1'
#
loop_
_entity.id
_entity.type
_entity.pdbx_description
1 polymer ?
#
loop_
_entity_poly.entity_id
_entity_poly.type
_entity_poly.pdbx_seq_one_letter_code
_entity_poly.pdbx_strand_id
1 'polypeptide(L)'
;MYTKIFGLILDPLNQSIQLVSSNLSNHLDIAVYMLNCLNAIKSVIVLYQYTDNKLEMIKAQIDANEDVLVSEQASSILTNTGLIEFYRKALAHQSNQGPLSKISGMEPERIAGAIAMFNGFLEKPEGFQCHQCAKINSARSRESVQKRTFENVVGAYNVIYSKVSDPTNGYPAEMSLKTIEEVNEALAKNVL
;
A
#
# COMPACT_ATOMS: atom_id res chain seq x y z
N MET A 1 -32.97 -10.43 21.83
CA MET A 1 -32.24 -10.99 23.00
C MET A 1 -30.79 -11.34 22.65
N TYR A 2 -30.57 -12.13 21.60
CA TYR A 2 -29.21 -12.52 21.14
C TYR A 2 -28.31 -11.33 20.75
N THR A 3 -28.83 -10.30 20.09
CA THR A 3 -28.05 -9.08 19.74
C THR A 3 -27.50 -8.35 20.97
N LYS A 4 -28.24 -8.32 22.09
CA LYS A 4 -27.77 -7.72 23.35
C LYS A 4 -26.66 -8.54 23.99
N ILE A 5 -26.77 -9.88 23.95
CA ILE A 5 -25.73 -10.79 24.48
C ILE A 5 -24.45 -10.65 23.65
N PHE A 6 -24.57 -10.56 22.31
CA PHE A 6 -23.43 -10.31 21.44
C PHE A 6 -22.77 -8.95 21.72
N GLY A 7 -23.55 -7.88 21.91
CA GLY A 7 -23.00 -6.57 22.31
C GLY A 7 -22.21 -6.65 23.63
N LEU A 8 -22.76 -7.34 24.64
CA LEU A 8 -22.13 -7.52 25.94
C LEU A 8 -20.81 -8.30 25.90
N ILE A 9 -20.55 -9.08 24.86
CA ILE A 9 -19.28 -9.82 24.69
C ILE A 9 -18.33 -9.09 23.75
N LEU A 10 -18.85 -8.61 22.62
CA LEU A 10 -18.03 -7.97 21.58
C LEU A 10 -17.53 -6.59 21.98
N ASP A 11 -18.30 -5.83 22.76
CA ASP A 11 -17.90 -4.48 23.15
C ASP A 11 -16.74 -4.51 24.16
N PRO A 12 -16.75 -5.33 25.23
CA PRO A 12 -15.58 -5.50 26.10
C PRO A 12 -14.36 -6.09 25.39
N LEU A 13 -14.58 -7.00 24.43
CA LEU A 13 -13.50 -7.57 23.63
C LEU A 13 -12.83 -6.49 22.76
N ASN A 14 -13.63 -5.66 22.09
CA ASN A 14 -13.13 -4.52 21.32
C ASN A 14 -12.40 -3.51 22.21
N GLN A 15 -12.92 -3.20 23.39
CA GLN A 15 -12.24 -2.32 24.36
C GLN A 15 -10.89 -2.89 24.81
N SER A 16 -10.84 -4.19 25.06
CA SER A 16 -9.60 -4.89 25.47
C SER A 16 -8.55 -4.87 24.35
N ILE A 17 -8.97 -5.09 23.11
CA ILE A 17 -8.12 -4.98 21.92
C ILE A 17 -7.57 -3.55 21.78
N GLN A 18 -8.41 -2.52 21.97
CA GLN A 18 -7.99 -1.12 21.92
C GLN A 18 -7.00 -0.78 23.05
N LEU A 19 -7.22 -1.31 24.25
CA LEU A 19 -6.31 -1.12 25.39
C LEU A 19 -4.94 -1.72 25.12
N VAL A 20 -4.86 -2.94 24.60
CA VAL A 20 -3.57 -3.57 24.23
C VAL A 20 -2.90 -2.78 23.11
N SER A 21 -3.67 -2.33 22.12
CA SER A 21 -3.16 -1.51 21.02
C SER A 21 -2.53 -0.20 21.50
N SER A 22 -3.09 0.45 22.52
CA SER A 22 -2.52 1.69 23.08
C SER A 22 -1.15 1.51 23.75
N ASN A 23 -0.76 0.28 24.08
CA ASN A 23 0.55 -0.03 24.65
C ASN A 23 1.61 -0.35 23.59
N LEU A 24 1.23 -0.46 22.32
CA LEU A 24 2.16 -0.66 21.22
C LEU A 24 2.67 0.71 20.74
N SER A 25 3.99 0.84 20.61
CA SER A 25 4.62 2.11 20.21
C SER A 25 4.66 2.30 18.68
N ASN A 26 4.51 1.22 17.91
CA ASN A 26 4.59 1.24 16.46
C ASN A 26 3.19 1.04 15.85
N HIS A 27 2.79 2.01 15.03
CA HIS A 27 1.49 2.03 14.36
C HIS A 27 1.25 0.84 13.42
N LEU A 28 2.30 0.25 12.83
CA LEU A 28 2.17 -0.97 12.02
C LEU A 28 1.92 -2.20 12.86
N ASP A 29 2.56 -2.29 14.03
CA ASP A 29 2.29 -3.39 14.97
C ASP A 29 0.85 -3.31 15.50
N ILE A 30 0.35 -2.08 15.74
CA ILE A 30 -1.07 -1.85 16.06
C ILE A 30 -1.96 -2.33 14.91
N ALA A 31 -1.69 -1.90 13.68
CA ALA A 31 -2.52 -2.23 12.53
C ALA A 31 -2.61 -3.75 12.30
N VAL A 32 -1.48 -4.46 12.39
CA VAL A 32 -1.46 -5.93 12.24
C VAL A 32 -2.17 -6.62 13.40
N TYR A 33 -1.96 -6.17 14.64
CA TYR A 33 -2.65 -6.73 15.80
C TYR A 33 -4.17 -6.57 15.68
N MET A 34 -4.64 -5.35 15.39
CA MET A 34 -6.05 -5.05 15.16
C MET A 34 -6.63 -5.92 14.03
N LEU A 35 -5.93 -5.99 12.90
CA LEU A 35 -6.34 -6.78 11.74
C LEU A 35 -6.49 -8.28 12.08
N ASN A 36 -5.56 -8.83 12.86
CA ASN A 36 -5.60 -10.23 13.29
C ASN A 36 -6.76 -10.49 14.25
N CYS A 37 -6.97 -9.64 15.25
CA CYS A 37 -8.06 -9.79 16.21
C CYS A 37 -9.43 -9.63 15.53
N LEU A 38 -9.60 -8.63 14.68
CA LEU A 38 -10.85 -8.37 13.98
C LEU A 38 -11.22 -9.50 13.00
N ASN A 39 -10.23 -10.06 12.29
CA ASN A 39 -10.45 -11.23 11.43
C ASN A 39 -10.87 -12.47 12.25
N ALA A 40 -10.29 -12.68 13.43
CA ALA A 40 -10.69 -13.77 14.33
C ALA A 40 -12.11 -13.58 14.88
N ILE A 41 -12.51 -12.35 15.21
CA ILE A 41 -13.90 -12.06 15.61
C ILE A 41 -14.84 -12.30 14.44
N LYS A 42 -14.51 -11.77 13.25
CA LYS A 42 -15.29 -11.91 12.02
C LYS A 42 -15.57 -13.36 11.66
N SER A 43 -14.58 -14.24 11.75
CA SER A 43 -14.73 -15.67 11.39
C SER A 43 -15.73 -16.40 12.28
N VAL A 44 -15.94 -15.94 13.51
CA VAL A 44 -16.94 -16.50 14.44
C VAL A 44 -18.30 -15.86 14.22
N ILE A 45 -18.36 -14.52 14.17
CA ILE A 45 -19.66 -13.82 14.16
C ILE A 45 -20.41 -13.97 12.84
N VAL A 46 -19.72 -14.20 11.72
CA VAL A 46 -20.36 -14.36 10.39
C VAL A 46 -21.36 -15.53 10.33
N LEU A 47 -21.28 -16.48 11.26
CA LEU A 47 -22.17 -17.65 11.32
C LEU A 47 -23.55 -17.33 11.91
N TYR A 48 -23.77 -16.12 12.44
CA TYR A 48 -25.00 -15.75 13.14
C TYR A 48 -25.86 -14.79 12.31
N GLN A 49 -27.15 -15.12 12.17
CA GLN A 49 -28.11 -14.41 11.29
C GLN A 49 -28.48 -12.99 11.74
N TYR A 50 -27.96 -12.51 12.87
CA TYR A 50 -28.33 -11.23 13.49
C TYR A 50 -27.15 -10.29 13.72
N THR A 51 -26.01 -10.54 13.05
CA THR A 51 -24.77 -9.79 13.27
C THR A 51 -24.41 -8.83 12.14
N ASP A 52 -25.27 -8.66 11.13
CA ASP A 52 -24.95 -7.90 9.90
C ASP A 52 -24.35 -6.52 10.18
N ASN A 53 -25.00 -5.69 11.00
CA ASN A 53 -24.48 -4.36 11.34
C ASN A 53 -23.08 -4.40 11.97
N LYS A 54 -22.83 -5.35 12.88
CA LYS A 54 -21.54 -5.49 13.57
C LYS A 54 -20.49 -6.06 12.63
N LEU A 55 -20.88 -6.96 11.74
CA LEU A 55 -20.04 -7.52 10.69
C LEU A 55 -19.58 -6.42 9.73
N GLU A 56 -20.47 -5.53 9.31
CA GLU A 56 -20.12 -4.36 8.47
C GLU A 56 -19.16 -3.42 9.20
N MET A 57 -19.40 -3.11 10.48
CA MET A 57 -18.46 -2.30 11.27
C MET A 57 -17.07 -2.94 11.37
N ILE A 58 -16.99 -4.26 11.61
CA ILE A 58 -15.71 -4.99 11.69
C ILE A 58 -15.02 -5.03 10.33
N LYS A 59 -15.75 -5.19 9.23
CA LYS A 59 -15.18 -5.12 7.87
C LYS A 59 -14.58 -3.74 7.62
N ALA A 60 -15.29 -2.66 7.94
CA ALA A 60 -14.76 -1.30 7.78
C ALA A 60 -13.49 -1.07 8.62
N GLN A 61 -13.43 -1.63 9.84
CA GLN A 61 -12.22 -1.56 10.67
C GLN A 61 -11.07 -2.41 10.10
N ILE A 62 -11.35 -3.59 9.54
CA ILE A 62 -10.36 -4.40 8.83
C ILE A 62 -9.80 -3.60 7.66
N ASP A 63 -10.65 -3.06 6.81
CA ASP A 63 -10.26 -2.29 5.62
C ASP A 63 -9.40 -1.08 6.01
N ALA A 64 -9.77 -0.34 7.06
CA ALA A 64 -8.98 0.78 7.55
C ALA A 64 -7.58 0.38 8.07
N ASN A 65 -7.44 -0.79 8.70
CA ASN A 65 -6.12 -1.29 9.11
C ASN A 65 -5.31 -1.79 7.91
N GLU A 66 -5.96 -2.38 6.91
CA GLU A 66 -5.30 -2.71 5.64
C GLU A 66 -4.79 -1.43 4.94
N ASP A 67 -5.55 -0.33 4.95
CA ASP A 67 -5.15 0.96 4.36
C ASP A 67 -3.88 1.54 4.97
N VAL A 68 -3.73 1.43 6.30
CA VAL A 68 -2.51 1.85 7.01
C VAL A 68 -1.31 1.05 6.53
N LEU A 69 -1.43 -0.27 6.44
CA LEU A 69 -0.35 -1.14 6.00
C LEU A 69 0.00 -0.92 4.54
N VAL A 70 -1.00 -0.77 3.68
CA VAL A 70 -0.84 -0.47 2.25
C VAL A 70 -0.10 0.85 2.05
N SER A 71 -0.51 1.90 2.76
CA SER A 71 0.07 3.24 2.62
C SER A 71 1.54 3.25 3.03
N GLU A 72 1.87 2.62 4.17
CA GLU A 72 3.24 2.56 4.64
C GLU A 72 4.11 1.69 3.73
N GLN A 73 3.63 0.52 3.29
CA GLN A 73 4.38 -0.32 2.37
C GLN A 73 4.66 0.38 1.04
N ALA A 74 3.65 1.01 0.43
CA ALA A 74 3.82 1.74 -0.82
C ALA A 74 4.82 2.89 -0.64
N SER A 75 4.70 3.65 0.44
CA SER A 75 5.64 4.73 0.79
C SER A 75 7.07 4.22 0.96
N SER A 76 7.25 3.09 1.66
CA SER A 76 8.55 2.45 1.86
C SER A 76 9.17 1.99 0.55
N ILE A 77 8.41 1.31 -0.32
CA ILE A 77 8.87 0.90 -1.66
C ILE A 77 9.29 2.11 -2.50
N LEU A 78 8.45 3.15 -2.57
CA LEU A 78 8.76 4.37 -3.32
C LEU A 78 9.97 5.12 -2.75
N THR A 79 10.19 5.06 -1.44
CA THR A 79 11.36 5.66 -0.78
C THR A 79 12.63 4.87 -1.09
N ASN A 80 12.58 3.54 -0.95
CA ASN A 80 13.73 2.65 -1.17
C ASN A 80 14.17 2.60 -2.64
N THR A 81 13.24 2.82 -3.58
CA THR A 81 13.52 2.94 -5.01
C THR A 81 13.90 4.36 -5.44
N GLY A 82 13.78 5.35 -4.54
CA GLY A 82 14.01 6.77 -4.82
C GLY A 82 12.89 7.45 -5.59
N LEU A 83 11.82 6.76 -5.96
CA LEU A 83 10.69 7.29 -6.74
C LEU A 83 9.84 8.32 -5.99
N ILE A 84 9.86 8.33 -4.66
CA ILE A 84 8.96 9.20 -3.87
C ILE A 84 9.14 10.69 -4.16
N GLU A 85 10.37 11.17 -4.34
CA GLU A 85 10.63 12.58 -4.65
C GLU A 85 10.18 12.94 -6.07
N PHE A 86 10.48 12.08 -7.04
CA PHE A 86 10.07 12.25 -8.43
C PHE A 86 8.56 12.24 -8.57
N TYR A 87 7.87 11.32 -7.90
CA TYR A 87 6.41 11.27 -7.86
C TYR A 87 5.82 12.59 -7.36
N ARG A 88 6.30 13.10 -6.22
CA ARG A 88 5.82 14.36 -5.64
C ARG A 88 6.04 15.55 -6.57
N LYS A 89 7.22 15.67 -7.18
CA LYS A 89 7.53 16.75 -8.13
C LYS A 89 6.74 16.63 -9.43
N ALA A 90 6.59 15.42 -9.96
CA ALA A 90 5.79 15.15 -11.15
C ALA A 90 4.30 15.48 -10.93
N LEU A 91 3.77 15.16 -9.75
CA LEU A 91 2.39 15.46 -9.37
C LEU A 91 2.15 16.97 -9.20
N ALA A 92 3.11 17.69 -8.62
CA ALA A 92 3.04 19.14 -8.42
C ALA A 92 3.36 19.95 -9.69
N HIS A 93 3.95 19.32 -10.72
CA HIS A 93 4.41 19.99 -11.93
C HIS A 93 3.24 20.50 -12.78
N GLN A 94 3.29 21.79 -13.09
CA GLN A 94 2.36 22.46 -13.98
C GLN A 94 3.06 22.82 -15.30
N SER A 95 2.33 22.75 -16.42
CA SER A 95 2.89 22.98 -17.76
C SER A 95 3.49 24.39 -17.96
N ASN A 96 3.11 25.37 -17.13
CA ASN A 96 3.64 26.74 -17.16
C ASN A 96 5.04 26.87 -16.52
N GLN A 97 5.54 25.85 -15.82
CA GLN A 97 6.86 25.86 -15.16
C GLN A 97 8.00 25.47 -16.10
N GLY A 98 7.68 25.14 -17.36
CA GLY A 98 8.63 24.65 -18.35
C GLY A 98 8.91 23.14 -18.22
N PRO A 99 9.87 22.62 -18.99
CA PRO A 99 10.17 21.20 -19.04
C PRO A 99 10.63 20.65 -17.68
N LEU A 100 10.03 19.54 -17.25
CA LEU A 100 10.35 18.91 -15.96
C LEU A 100 11.83 18.51 -15.86
N SER A 101 12.48 18.13 -16.96
CA SER A 101 13.91 17.78 -16.97
C SER A 101 14.87 18.93 -16.61
N LYS A 102 14.39 20.18 -16.68
CA LYS A 102 15.16 21.38 -16.31
C LYS A 102 14.96 21.80 -14.85
N ILE A 103 14.07 21.14 -14.11
CA ILE A 103 13.82 21.41 -12.70
C ILE A 103 14.88 20.69 -11.86
N SER A 104 15.44 21.38 -10.87
CA SER A 104 16.46 20.83 -9.98
C SER A 104 15.98 19.55 -9.27
N GLY A 105 16.78 18.49 -9.37
CA GLY A 105 16.45 17.17 -8.85
C GLY A 105 15.46 16.38 -9.69
N MET A 106 15.24 16.75 -10.96
CA MET A 106 14.48 16.00 -11.96
C MET A 106 15.33 15.69 -13.21
N GLU A 107 16.66 15.71 -13.05
CA GLU A 107 17.61 15.47 -14.12
C GLU A 107 17.47 14.03 -14.68
N PRO A 108 17.64 13.83 -16.00
CA PRO A 108 17.47 12.52 -16.63
C PRO A 108 18.31 11.41 -15.97
N GLU A 109 19.54 11.69 -15.58
CA GLU A 109 20.45 10.70 -14.97
C GLU A 109 19.94 10.23 -13.61
N ARG A 110 19.33 11.13 -12.83
CA ARG A 110 18.76 10.77 -11.52
C ARG A 110 17.52 9.91 -11.66
N ILE A 111 16.65 10.25 -12.62
CA ILE A 111 15.47 9.45 -12.90
C ILE A 111 15.90 8.06 -13.40
N ALA A 112 16.85 7.98 -14.32
CA ALA A 112 17.37 6.70 -14.81
C ALA A 112 17.89 5.81 -13.66
N GLY A 113 18.60 6.39 -12.68
CA GLY A 113 19.04 5.69 -11.47
C GLY A 113 17.88 5.15 -10.62
N ALA A 114 16.84 5.96 -10.39
CA ALA A 114 15.66 5.53 -9.65
C ALA A 114 14.86 4.44 -10.38
N ILE A 115 14.77 4.53 -11.71
CA ILE A 115 14.14 3.51 -12.55
C ILE A 115 14.92 2.19 -12.49
N ALA A 116 16.25 2.22 -12.46
CA ALA A 116 17.05 1.01 -12.26
C ALA A 116 16.78 0.34 -10.91
N MET A 117 16.69 1.13 -9.83
CA MET A 117 16.32 0.61 -8.50
C MET A 117 14.88 0.05 -8.49
N PHE A 118 13.95 0.72 -9.16
CA PHE A 118 12.57 0.24 -9.31
C PHE A 118 12.51 -1.07 -10.11
N ASN A 119 13.30 -1.22 -11.17
CA ASN A 119 13.42 -2.46 -11.91
C ASN A 119 13.94 -3.61 -11.02
N GLY A 120 14.91 -3.34 -10.14
CA GLY A 120 15.35 -4.31 -9.13
C GLY A 120 14.24 -4.70 -8.14
N PHE A 121 13.37 -3.76 -7.76
CA PHE A 121 12.16 -4.08 -6.99
C PHE A 121 11.21 -5.02 -7.76
N LEU A 122 10.97 -4.78 -9.05
CA LEU A 122 10.10 -5.63 -9.88
C LEU A 122 10.63 -7.06 -10.04
N GLU A 123 11.94 -7.24 -10.01
CA GLU A 123 12.58 -8.56 -10.04
C GLU A 123 12.43 -9.32 -8.71
N LYS A 124 12.43 -8.62 -7.57
CA LYS A 124 12.28 -9.24 -6.24
C LYS A 124 11.44 -8.38 -5.28
N PRO A 125 10.10 -8.36 -5.44
CA PRO A 125 9.22 -7.52 -4.61
C PRO A 125 9.23 -7.91 -3.12
N GLU A 126 9.42 -9.19 -2.81
CA GLU A 126 9.43 -9.70 -1.42
C GLU A 126 10.51 -9.04 -0.54
N GLY A 127 11.62 -8.62 -1.14
CA GLY A 127 12.72 -7.96 -0.41
C GLY A 127 12.34 -6.59 0.17
N PHE A 128 11.21 -6.03 -0.26
CA PHE A 128 10.72 -4.71 0.15
C PHE A 128 9.51 -4.80 1.09
N GLN A 129 9.08 -6.01 1.46
CA GLN A 129 7.93 -6.19 2.33
C GLN A 129 8.27 -5.81 3.78
N CYS A 130 7.37 -5.05 4.42
CA CYS A 130 7.46 -4.75 5.83
C CYS A 130 7.41 -6.04 6.69
N HIS A 131 8.26 -6.18 7.71
CA HIS A 131 8.29 -7.38 8.58
C HIS A 131 6.96 -7.63 9.29
N GLN A 132 6.21 -6.57 9.64
CA GLN A 132 4.90 -6.66 10.27
C GLN A 132 3.88 -7.34 9.35
N CYS A 133 3.99 -7.11 8.05
CA CYS A 133 3.07 -7.60 7.05
C CYS A 133 3.16 -9.14 6.89
N ALA A 134 4.31 -9.74 7.23
CA ALA A 134 4.46 -11.19 7.35
C ALA A 134 3.70 -11.79 8.56
N LYS A 135 3.35 -10.98 9.56
CA LYS A 135 2.61 -11.40 10.77
C LYS A 135 1.08 -11.31 10.60
N ILE A 136 0.58 -10.98 9.40
CA ILE A 136 -0.86 -11.01 9.10
C ILE A 136 -1.29 -12.48 9.00
N ASN A 137 -2.23 -12.88 9.86
CA ASN A 137 -2.71 -14.27 9.94
C ASN A 137 -3.67 -14.63 8.81
N SER A 138 -4.55 -13.70 8.44
CA SER A 138 -5.53 -13.90 7.36
C SER A 138 -4.85 -13.86 6.00
N ALA A 139 -4.84 -14.99 5.28
CA ALA A 139 -4.31 -15.07 3.92
C ALA A 139 -4.98 -14.05 2.99
N ARG A 140 -6.31 -13.93 3.08
CA ARG A 140 -7.09 -12.95 2.32
C ARG A 140 -6.66 -11.51 2.58
N SER A 141 -6.41 -11.14 3.84
CA SER A 141 -5.93 -9.79 4.16
C SER A 141 -4.50 -9.56 3.71
N ARG A 142 -3.66 -10.60 3.74
CA ARG A 142 -2.28 -10.52 3.23
C ARG A 142 -2.26 -10.27 1.71
N GLU A 143 -3.06 -11.01 0.96
CA GLU A 143 -3.25 -10.82 -0.49
C GLU A 143 -3.85 -9.44 -0.80
N SER A 144 -4.86 -9.00 -0.04
CA SER A 144 -5.47 -7.67 -0.18
C SER A 144 -4.43 -6.56 0.00
N VAL A 145 -3.67 -6.58 1.09
CA VAL A 145 -2.62 -5.59 1.37
C VAL A 145 -1.57 -5.62 0.26
N GLN A 146 -1.06 -6.79 -0.12
CA GLN A 146 -0.04 -6.88 -1.16
C GLN A 146 -0.52 -6.32 -2.51
N LYS A 147 -1.71 -6.75 -2.95
CA LYS A 147 -2.29 -6.29 -4.22
C LYS A 147 -2.48 -4.78 -4.24
N ARG A 148 -3.07 -4.22 -3.17
CA ARG A 148 -3.35 -2.78 -3.06
C ARG A 148 -2.08 -1.95 -2.90
N THR A 149 -1.05 -2.49 -2.26
CA THR A 149 0.29 -1.90 -2.24
C THR A 149 0.84 -1.77 -3.65
N PHE A 150 0.79 -2.86 -4.44
CA PHE A 150 1.25 -2.85 -5.83
C PHE A 150 0.46 -1.87 -6.70
N GLU A 151 -0.87 -1.84 -6.56
CA GLU A 151 -1.72 -0.86 -7.26
C GLU A 151 -1.30 0.59 -6.96
N ASN A 152 -1.02 0.92 -5.71
CA ASN A 152 -0.55 2.27 -5.33
C ASN A 152 0.84 2.60 -5.89
N VAL A 153 1.77 1.63 -5.85
CA VAL A 153 3.12 1.81 -6.42
C VAL A 153 3.06 1.99 -7.93
N VAL A 154 2.25 1.18 -8.63
CA VAL A 154 2.00 1.31 -10.07
C VAL A 154 1.35 2.66 -10.40
N GLY A 155 0.39 3.10 -9.59
CA GLY A 155 -0.24 4.41 -9.74
C GLY A 155 0.77 5.56 -9.65
N ALA A 156 1.67 5.54 -8.65
CA ALA A 156 2.73 6.53 -8.51
C ALA A 156 3.73 6.47 -9.66
N TYR A 157 4.13 5.27 -10.09
CA TYR A 157 4.99 5.06 -11.26
C TYR A 157 4.35 5.61 -12.54
N ASN A 158 3.04 5.43 -12.74
CA ASN A 158 2.33 5.93 -13.92
C ASN A 158 2.35 7.46 -14.03
N VAL A 159 2.27 8.17 -12.89
CA VAL A 159 2.42 9.64 -12.88
C VAL A 159 3.82 10.04 -13.36
N ILE A 160 4.86 9.32 -12.95
CA ILE A 160 6.24 9.57 -13.43
C ILE A 160 6.36 9.21 -14.91
N TYR A 161 5.92 8.00 -15.28
CA TYR A 161 5.97 7.48 -16.65
C TYR A 161 5.30 8.43 -17.66
N SER A 162 4.10 8.92 -17.35
CA SER A 162 3.37 9.85 -18.21
C SER A 162 4.12 11.18 -18.41
N LYS A 163 4.73 11.73 -17.35
CA LYS A 163 5.52 12.96 -17.45
C LYS A 163 6.83 12.74 -18.19
N VAL A 164 7.53 11.63 -17.97
CA VAL A 164 8.81 11.36 -18.64
C VAL A 164 8.61 11.01 -20.12
N SER A 165 7.52 10.33 -20.45
CA SER A 165 7.17 9.96 -21.84
C SER A 165 6.63 11.15 -22.65
N ASP A 166 6.21 12.23 -22.01
CA ASP A 166 5.75 13.45 -22.67
C ASP A 166 6.97 14.26 -23.21
N PRO A 167 7.11 14.42 -24.53
CA PRO A 167 8.23 15.15 -25.13
C PRO A 167 8.36 16.60 -24.63
N THR A 168 7.27 17.23 -24.17
CA THR A 168 7.29 18.60 -23.65
C THR A 168 8.10 18.74 -22.36
N ASN A 169 8.29 17.64 -21.63
CA ASN A 169 9.07 17.61 -20.40
C ASN A 169 10.57 17.44 -20.64
N GLY A 170 10.99 17.25 -21.89
CA GLY A 170 12.39 17.37 -22.31
C GLY A 170 13.29 16.23 -21.83
N TYR A 171 12.75 15.02 -21.67
CA TYR A 171 13.53 13.83 -21.35
C TYR A 171 14.04 13.12 -22.62
N PRO A 172 15.18 12.42 -22.54
CA PRO A 172 15.66 11.58 -23.64
C PRO A 172 14.65 10.49 -24.01
N ALA A 173 14.60 10.12 -25.30
CA ALA A 173 13.72 9.04 -25.76
C ALA A 173 14.13 7.65 -25.20
N GLU A 174 15.39 7.47 -24.81
CA GLU A 174 15.97 6.19 -24.38
C GLU A 174 16.07 6.06 -22.85
N MET A 175 15.01 6.37 -22.11
CA MET A 175 15.02 6.31 -20.63
C MET A 175 14.86 4.90 -20.04
N SER A 176 14.85 3.84 -20.86
CA SER A 176 14.67 2.43 -20.43
C SER A 176 13.49 2.21 -19.46
N LEU A 177 12.38 2.93 -19.70
CA LEU A 177 11.15 2.81 -18.92
C LEU A 177 10.39 1.56 -19.35
N LYS A 178 9.86 0.82 -18.36
CA LYS A 178 8.87 -0.23 -18.62
C LYS A 178 7.49 0.41 -18.74
N THR A 179 6.70 -0.06 -19.68
CA THR A 179 5.27 0.28 -19.79
C THR A 179 4.51 -0.19 -18.55
N ILE A 180 3.32 0.37 -18.33
CA ILE A 180 2.47 0.00 -17.19
C ILE A 180 2.06 -1.47 -17.28
N GLU A 181 1.86 -1.98 -18.49
CA GLU A 181 1.59 -3.37 -18.80
C GLU A 181 2.75 -4.27 -18.35
N GLU A 182 3.98 -3.95 -18.74
CA GLU A 182 5.18 -4.72 -18.35
C GLU A 182 5.41 -4.70 -16.83
N VAL A 183 5.15 -3.57 -16.17
CA VAL A 183 5.23 -3.46 -14.70
C VAL A 183 4.19 -4.38 -14.04
N ASN A 184 2.95 -4.36 -14.51
CA ASN A 184 1.90 -5.22 -13.98
C ASN A 184 2.20 -6.71 -14.22
N GLU A 185 2.72 -7.07 -15.39
CA GLU A 185 3.15 -8.44 -15.69
C GLU A 185 4.29 -8.89 -14.77
N ALA A 186 5.26 -8.02 -14.51
CA ALA A 186 6.37 -8.32 -13.60
C ALA A 186 5.86 -8.58 -12.18
N LEU A 187 4.93 -7.76 -11.68
CA LEU A 187 4.36 -7.94 -10.35
C LEU A 187 3.47 -9.18 -10.27
N ALA A 188 2.70 -9.50 -11.32
CA ALA A 188 1.84 -10.69 -11.36
C ALA A 188 2.63 -12.00 -11.29
N LYS A 189 3.82 -12.06 -11.89
CA LYS A 189 4.71 -13.23 -11.84
C LYS A 189 5.22 -13.56 -10.43
N ASN A 190 5.17 -12.61 -9.50
CA ASN A 190 5.65 -12.74 -8.12
C ASN A 190 4.52 -13.04 -7.11
N VAL A 191 3.30 -13.33 -7.58
CA VAL A 191 2.13 -13.63 -6.73
C VAL A 191 1.74 -15.12 -6.77
N LEU A 192 2.48 -15.95 -7.53
CA LEU A 192 2.34 -17.41 -7.63
C LEU A 192 3.49 -18.13 -6.93
#